data_AF-A0A1H0Y827-F1
#
_entry.id   AF-A0A1H0Y827-F1
#
_cell.length_a   1.000
_cell.length_b   1.000
_cell.length_c   1.000
_cell.angle_alpha   90.00
_cell.angle_beta   90.00
_cell.angle_gamma   90.00
#
_symmetry.space_group_name_H-M   'P 1'
#
loop_
_entity.id
_entity.type
_entity.pdbx_description
1 polymer ?
#
loop_
_entity_poly.entity_id
_entity_poly.type
_entity_poly.pdbx_seq_one_letter_code
_entity_poly.pdbx_strand_id
1 'polypeptide(L)' 'MLRVVRGDATDEELAALVTALAAARRSAPAPQPAPSRWADRAAQIGAALAPGPGAWLAGAWHHRPRHR' A
#
# COMPACT_ATOMS: atom_id res chain seq x y z
N MET A 1 -3.45 21.81 -5.31
CA MET A 1 -2.83 21.45 -6.59
C MET A 1 -1.52 22.23 -6.70
N LEU A 2 -0.37 21.57 -6.72
CA LEU A 2 0.95 22.20 -6.89
C LEU A 2 1.46 21.86 -8.29
N ARG A 3 1.88 22.86 -9.07
CA ARG A 3 2.48 22.68 -10.39
C ARG A 3 3.94 23.12 -10.34
N VAL A 4 4.86 22.21 -10.66
CA VAL A 4 6.28 22.54 -10.79
C VAL A 4 6.48 23.20 -12.15
N VAL A 5 6.91 24.45 -12.14
CA VAL A 5 7.37 25.17 -13.33
C VAL A 5 8.89 25.09 -13.33
N ARG A 6 9.50 24.80 -14.48
CA ARG A 6 10.96 24.83 -14.60
C ARG A 6 11.41 26.29 -14.48
N GLY A 7 12.06 26.61 -13.36
CA GLY A 7 12.62 27.92 -13.03
C GLY A 7 13.86 27.74 -12.14
N ASP A 8 14.76 28.72 -12.17
CA ASP A 8 15.97 28.78 -11.35
C ASP A 8 15.59 29.38 -9.99
N ALA A 9 15.05 28.54 -9.10
CA ALA A 9 14.62 28.98 -7.77
C ALA A 9 15.84 29.30 -6.91
N THR A 10 15.79 30.40 -6.16
CA THR A 10 16.88 30.72 -5.22
C THR A 10 16.90 29.73 -4.05
N ASP A 11 18.03 29.65 -3.35
CA ASP A 11 18.17 28.78 -2.18
C ASP A 11 17.14 29.13 -1.09
N GLU A 12 16.82 30.41 -0.93
CA GLU A 12 15.80 30.89 0.02
C GLU A 12 14.39 30.43 -0.35
N GLU A 13 14.04 30.45 -1.63
CA GLU A 13 12.74 30.01 -2.13
C GLU A 13 12.57 28.49 -1.96
N LEU A 14 13.63 27.73 -2.23
CA LEU A 14 13.71 26.29 -1.96
C LEU A 14 13.50 25.99 -0.48
N ALA A 15 14.21 26.72 0.40
CA ALA A 15 14.07 26.58 1.84
C ALA A 15 12.63 26.87 2.30
N ALA A 16 12.05 27.98 1.85
CA ALA A 16 10.68 28.36 2.18
C ALA A 16 9.65 27.31 1.74
N LEU A 17 9.80 26.75 0.54
CA LEU A 17 8.92 25.70 0.03
C LEU A 17 9.01 24.42 0.87
N VAL A 18 10.22 23.98 1.20
CA VAL A 18 10.43 22.78 2.04
C VAL A 18 9.83 22.98 3.42
N THR A 19 10.04 24.15 4.04
CA THR A 19 9.45 24.49 5.34
C THR A 19 7.92 24.49 5.29
N ALA A 20 7.33 25.11 4.26
CA ALA A 20 5.89 25.14 4.07
C ALA A 20 5.30 23.72 3.91
N LEU A 21 5.95 22.86 3.13
CA LEU A 21 5.52 21.46 2.94
C LEU A 21 5.64 20.63 4.23
N ALA A 22 6.73 20.81 4.98
CA ALA A 22 6.94 20.15 6.27
C ALA A 22 5.93 20.62 7.33
N ALA A 23 5.57 21.90 7.33
CA ALA A 23 4.52 22.44 8.19
C ALA A 23 3.14 21.89 7.80
N ALA A 24 2.81 21.84 6.51
CA ALA A 24 1.54 21.31 6.01
C ALA A 24 1.31 19.83 6.36
N ARG A 25 2.36 19.01 6.38
CA ARG A 25 2.28 17.58 6.74
C ARG A 25 1.89 17.32 8.19
N ARG A 26 2.03 18.31 9.08
CA ARG A 26 1.86 18.11 10.54
C ARG A 26 0.40 17.89 10.97
N SER A 27 -0.57 18.07 10.07
CA SER A 27 -2.00 18.01 10.41
C SER A 27 -2.69 16.68 10.08
N ALA A 28 -2.01 15.73 9.44
CA ALA A 28 -2.60 14.43 9.13
C ALA A 28 -2.30 13.44 10.27
N PRO A 29 -3.33 12.82 10.89
CA PRO A 29 -3.09 11.70 11.79
C PRO A 29 -2.39 10.58 11.01
N ALA A 30 -1.35 10.00 11.60
CA ALA A 30 -0.67 8.88 11.00
C ALA A 30 -1.69 7.74 10.77
N PRO A 31 -1.76 7.15 9.57
CA PRO A 31 -2.62 6.00 9.35
C PRO A 31 -2.16 4.89 10.28
N GLN A 32 -3.12 4.28 11.00
CA GLN A 32 -2.82 3.10 11.80
C GLN A 32 -2.27 2.02 10.87
N PRO A 33 -1.14 1.37 11.19
CA PRO A 33 -0.61 0.30 10.36
C PRO A 33 -1.69 -0.78 10.22
N ALA A 34 -1.95 -1.19 8.98
CA ALA A 34 -2.82 -2.32 8.73
C ALA A 34 -2.25 -3.56 9.44
N PRO A 35 -3.10 -4.43 10.01
CA PRO A 35 -2.62 -5.66 10.63
C PRO A 35 -1.82 -6.48 9.63
N SER A 36 -0.65 -6.96 10.06
CA SER A 36 0.23 -7.77 9.22
C SER A 36 -0.46 -9.09 8.89
N ARG A 37 -0.68 -9.36 7.60
CA ARG A 37 -1.16 -10.67 7.12
C ARG A 37 -0.22 -11.81 7.50
N TRP A 38 1.07 -11.53 7.68
CA TRP A 38 2.06 -12.49 8.13
C TRP A 38 1.93 -12.83 9.61
N ALA A 39 1.35 -11.93 10.42
CA ALA A 39 1.11 -12.16 11.85
C ALA A 39 -0.24 -12.85 12.13
N ASP A 40 -1.06 -13.08 11.09
CA ASP A 40 -2.35 -13.75 11.22
C ASP A 40 -2.15 -15.26 11.42
N ARG A 41 -2.22 -15.72 12.68
CA ARG A 41 -2.10 -17.14 13.03
C ARG A 41 -3.15 -18.01 12.33
N ALA A 42 -4.34 -17.50 12.06
CA ALA A 42 -5.37 -18.26 11.36
C ALA A 42 -5.01 -18.48 9.88
N ALA A 43 -4.27 -17.54 9.27
CA ALA A 43 -3.72 -17.71 7.92
C ALA A 43 -2.47 -18.62 7.89
N GLN A 44 -1.75 -18.75 9.01
CA GLN A 44 -0.59 -19.64 9.15
C GLN A 44 -0.98 -21.10 9.33
N ILE A 45 -2.10 -21.37 10.02
CA ILE A 45 -2.65 -22.72 10.17
C ILE A 45 -3.48 -22.99 8.92
N GLY A 46 -2.80 -23.42 7.85
CA GLY A 46 -3.39 -23.63 6.54
C GLY A 46 -4.68 -24.45 6.58
N ALA A 47 -5.66 -24.02 5.79
CA ALA A 47 -6.86 -24.82 5.53
C ALA A 47 -6.44 -26.20 5.01
N ALA A 48 -7.13 -27.25 5.46
CA ALA A 48 -6.87 -28.61 5.01
C ALA A 48 -6.95 -28.67 3.47
N LEU A 49 -5.81 -28.93 2.83
CA LEU A 49 -5.75 -29.19 1.40
C LEU A 49 -6.38 -30.57 1.19
N ALA A 50 -7.55 -30.62 0.55
CA ALA A 50 -8.18 -31.88 0.20
C ALA A 50 -7.32 -32.60 -0.86
N PRO A 51 -6.73 -33.77 -0.58
CA PRO A 51 -6.00 -34.52 -1.58
C PRO A 51 -6.99 -35.10 -2.61
N GLY A 52 -6.66 -34.98 -3.89
CA GLY A 52 -7.48 -35.55 -4.96
C GLY A 52 -6.91 -35.30 -6.35
N PRO A 53 -7.27 -36.10 -7.37
CA PRO A 53 -6.91 -35.83 -8.75
C PRO A 53 -7.31 -34.41 -9.15
N GLY A 54 -6.35 -33.61 -9.64
CA GLY A 54 -6.60 -32.22 -10.01
C GLY A 54 -6.59 -31.19 -8.87
N ALA A 55 -6.35 -31.60 -7.61
CA ALA A 55 -6.27 -30.66 -6.48
C ALA A 55 -5.16 -29.59 -6.67
N TRP A 56 -4.05 -29.98 -7.30
CA TRP A 56 -3.01 -29.04 -7.72
C TRP A 56 -3.48 -28.06 -8.82
N LEU A 57 -4.28 -28.53 -9.78
CA LEU A 57 -4.84 -27.68 -10.83
C LEU A 57 -5.86 -26.69 -10.28
N ALA A 58 -6.60 -27.04 -9.23
CA ALA A 58 -7.58 -26.14 -8.59
C ALA A 58 -6.95 -24.83 -8.07
N GLY A 59 -5.66 -24.86 -7.69
CA GLY A 59 -4.89 -23.66 -7.35
C GLY A 59 -4.60 -22.75 -8.54
N ALA A 60 -4.51 -23.31 -9.75
CA ALA A 60 -4.24 -22.56 -10.98
C ALA A 60 -5.46 -21.74 -11.47
N TRP A 61 -6.68 -22.07 -11.00
CA TRP A 61 -7.92 -21.40 -11.44
C TRP A 61 -8.41 -20.28 -10.51
N HIS A 62 -7.67 -19.93 -9.45
CA HIS A 62 -8.13 -18.94 -8.45
C HIS A 62 -7.99 -17.46 -8.85
N HIS A 63 -7.71 -17.15 -10.12
CA HIS A 63 -7.94 -15.81 -10.66
C HIS A 63 -9.30 -15.79 -11.38
N ARG A 64 -10.37 -15.40 -10.68
CA ARG A 64 -11.56 -14.86 -11.32
C ARG A 64 -12.03 -13.64 -10.52
N PRO A 65 -12.01 -12.43 -11.10
CA PRO A 65 -12.70 -11.30 -10.51
C PRO A 65 -14.21 -11.56 -10.64
N ARG A 66 -14.90 -11.66 -9.50
CA ARG A 66 -16.36 -11.61 -9.48
C ARG A 66 -16.77 -10.15 -9.69
N HIS A 67 -17.23 -9.84 -10.90
CA HIS A 67 -18.11 -8.71 -11.15
C HIS A 67 -19.49 -9.26 -11.54
N ARG A 68 -20.43 -9.29 -10.58
CA ARG A 68 -21.81 -8.85 -10.76
C ARG A 68 -22.53 -8.81 -9.42
#